data_AF-A0A954J5F9-F1
#
_entry.id   AF-A0A954J5F9-F1
#
_cell.length_a   1.000
_cell.length_b   1.000
_cell.length_c   1.000
_cell.angle_alpha   90.00
_cell.angle_beta   90.00
_cell.angle_gamma   90.00
#
_symmetry.space_group_name_H-M   'P 1'
#
loop_
_entity.id
_entity.type
_entity.pdbx_description
1 polymer ?
#
loop_
_entity_poly.entity_id
_entity_poly.type
_entity_poly.pdbx_seq_one_letter_code
_entity_poly.pdbx_strand_id
1 'polypeptide(L)'
;MSESEHDAPKPKSFGNISEHHWSRARKDANAEAIEHLRERSRAPGVAEGGGPRNHYCLECHGVLPLAYDQRRPADVEGLEHCPHCGAELDARVRAMFNWVEIDQPPGSDLHALLPILLLGVIALLGLVMALYFWLG
;
A
#
# COMPACT_ATOMS: atom_id res chain seq x y z
N MET A 1 4.86 43.20 -42.68
CA MET A 1 5.35 42.21 -41.70
C MET A 1 5.02 42.75 -40.31
N SER A 2 3.95 42.25 -39.71
CA SER A 2 3.60 42.53 -38.31
C SER A 2 3.10 41.21 -37.71
N GLU A 3 4.05 40.32 -37.43
CA GLU A 3 3.76 39.10 -36.69
C GLU A 3 3.59 39.44 -35.21
N SER A 4 2.49 38.92 -34.70
CA SER A 4 1.89 39.13 -33.40
C SER A 4 2.80 38.75 -32.24
N GLU A 5 3.11 39.76 -31.42
CA GLU A 5 3.68 39.68 -30.08
C GLU A 5 2.63 39.12 -29.08
N HIS A 6 2.15 37.88 -29.29
CA HIS A 6 1.02 37.29 -28.54
C HIS A 6 1.27 35.94 -27.87
N ASP A 7 2.51 35.44 -27.79
CA ASP A 7 2.78 34.14 -27.14
C ASP A 7 3.81 34.18 -26.01
N ALA A 8 3.81 35.25 -25.20
CA ALA A 8 4.45 35.19 -23.89
C ALA A 8 3.52 34.41 -22.92
N PRO A 9 3.96 33.27 -22.34
CA PRO A 9 3.11 32.51 -21.42
C PRO A 9 2.77 33.37 -20.21
N LYS A 10 1.47 33.66 -20.02
CA LYS A 10 0.99 34.43 -18.87
C LYS A 10 1.44 33.75 -17.57
N PRO A 11 2.02 34.50 -16.61
CA PRO A 11 2.42 33.92 -15.34
C PRO A 11 1.18 33.34 -14.63
N LYS A 12 1.25 32.07 -14.23
CA LYS A 12 0.16 31.38 -13.50
C LYS A 12 -0.15 32.18 -12.22
N SER A 13 -1.38 32.69 -12.09
CA SER A 13 -1.79 33.41 -10.89
C SER A 13 -2.19 32.40 -9.80
N PHE A 14 -1.43 32.38 -8.71
CA PHE A 14 -1.69 31.51 -7.56
C PHE A 14 -2.57 32.19 -6.50
N GLY A 15 -3.39 33.18 -6.87
CA GLY A 15 -4.18 33.99 -5.93
C GLY A 15 -3.31 34.77 -4.92
N ASN A 16 -3.84 35.03 -3.71
CA ASN A 16 -3.17 35.73 -2.61
C ASN A 16 -2.18 34.85 -1.83
N ILE A 17 -1.45 33.97 -2.50
CA ILE A 17 -0.47 33.09 -1.85
C ILE A 17 0.89 33.80 -1.84
N SER A 18 1.35 34.19 -0.64
CA SER A 18 2.66 34.83 -0.44
C SER A 18 3.82 33.89 -0.76
N GLU A 19 5.00 34.44 -1.08
CA GLU A 19 6.21 33.63 -1.36
C GLU A 19 6.63 32.73 -0.19
N HIS A 20 6.29 33.13 1.04
CA HIS A 20 6.57 32.37 2.26
C HIS A 20 5.54 31.27 2.55
N HIS A 21 4.47 31.18 1.76
CA HIS A 21 3.51 30.10 1.89
C HIS A 21 4.17 28.76 1.54
N TRP A 22 3.93 27.73 2.36
CA TRP A 22 4.63 26.44 2.29
C TRP A 22 4.59 25.77 0.91
N SER A 23 3.52 25.97 0.12
CA SER A 23 3.40 25.44 -1.24
C SER A 23 4.31 26.14 -2.27
N ARG A 24 4.70 27.40 -2.03
CA ARG A 24 5.63 28.17 -2.87
C ARG A 24 7.07 28.06 -2.39
N ALA A 25 7.27 28.16 -1.07
CA ALA A 25 8.58 28.03 -0.44
C ALA A 25 9.26 26.68 -0.73
N ARG A 26 8.47 25.66 -1.13
CA ARG A 26 8.95 24.31 -1.48
C ARG A 26 8.77 23.95 -2.94
N LYS A 27 8.44 24.91 -3.82
CA LYS A 27 8.17 24.69 -5.25
C LYS A 27 9.29 23.90 -5.93
N ASP A 28 10.54 24.20 -5.59
CA ASP A 28 11.72 23.56 -6.17
C ASP A 28 12.32 22.47 -5.26
N ALA A 29 11.84 22.36 -4.01
CA ALA A 29 12.39 21.46 -3.00
C ALA A 29 12.10 19.96 -3.26
N ASN A 30 11.33 19.64 -4.30
CA ASN A 30 10.92 18.27 -4.63
C ASN A 30 10.93 17.99 -6.15
N ALA A 31 11.71 18.75 -6.92
CA ALA A 31 11.75 18.59 -8.38
C ALA A 31 12.09 17.15 -8.80
N GLU A 32 13.05 16.52 -8.10
CA GLU A 32 13.44 15.12 -8.30
C GLU A 32 12.29 14.15 -8.03
N ALA A 33 11.57 14.31 -6.91
CA ALA A 33 10.43 13.47 -6.57
C ALA A 33 9.26 13.64 -7.57
N ILE A 34 9.02 14.87 -8.05
CA ILE A 34 8.02 15.14 -9.07
C ILE A 34 8.41 14.48 -10.39
N GLU A 35 9.68 14.56 -10.79
CA GLU A 35 10.15 13.93 -12.02
C GLU A 35 10.09 12.41 -11.93
N HIS A 36 10.50 11.84 -10.81
CA HIS A 36 10.33 10.42 -10.52
C HIS A 36 8.86 9.95 -10.65
N LEU A 37 7.91 10.71 -10.09
CA LEU A 37 6.48 10.39 -10.22
C LEU A 37 5.97 10.51 -11.66
N ARG A 38 6.50 11.44 -12.46
CA ARG A 38 6.18 11.56 -13.89
C ARG A 38 6.72 10.37 -14.67
N GLU A 39 7.94 9.94 -14.41
CA GLU A 39 8.54 8.76 -15.05
C GLU A 39 7.76 7.49 -14.69
N ARG A 40 7.36 7.35 -13.43
CA ARG A 40 6.55 6.22 -12.95
C ARG A 40 5.20 6.10 -13.65
N SER A 41 4.61 7.21 -14.09
CA SER A 41 3.37 7.18 -14.88
C SER A 41 3.51 6.43 -16.22
N ARG A 42 4.74 6.25 -16.70
CA ARG A 42 5.07 5.50 -17.92
C ARG A 42 5.46 4.05 -17.66
N ALA A 43 5.45 3.60 -16.40
CA ALA A 43 5.83 2.23 -16.08
C ALA A 43 4.82 1.22 -16.65
N PRO A 44 5.24 -0.03 -16.93
CA PRO A 44 4.38 -1.05 -17.54
C PRO A 44 3.08 -1.29 -16.74
N GLY A 45 1.93 -1.43 -17.40
CA GLY A 45 0.66 -1.67 -16.70
C GLY A 45 0.00 -0.44 -16.08
N VAL A 46 0.71 0.69 -15.97
CA VAL A 46 0.17 1.90 -15.34
C VAL A 46 -0.90 2.57 -16.20
N ALA A 47 -0.65 2.68 -17.52
CA ALA A 47 -1.61 3.28 -18.44
C ALA A 47 -2.89 2.43 -18.64
N GLU A 48 -2.77 1.10 -18.55
CA GLU A 48 -3.89 0.18 -18.80
C GLU A 48 -4.83 -0.01 -17.59
N GLY A 49 -4.43 0.44 -16.40
CA GLY A 49 -5.24 0.26 -15.19
C GLY A 49 -4.55 0.60 -13.88
N GLY A 50 -3.41 1.28 -13.90
CA GLY A 50 -2.67 1.74 -12.74
C GLY A 50 -3.51 2.63 -11.85
N GLY A 51 -3.70 2.21 -10.60
CA GLY A 51 -4.49 2.96 -9.63
C GLY A 51 -3.92 2.84 -8.22
N PRO A 52 -4.42 3.66 -7.28
CA PRO A 52 -3.91 3.72 -5.91
C PRO A 52 -4.00 2.40 -5.13
N ARG A 53 -4.80 1.43 -5.61
CA ARG A 53 -5.01 0.11 -5.00
C ARG A 53 -4.37 -1.04 -5.79
N ASN A 54 -3.45 -0.72 -6.70
CA ASN A 54 -2.68 -1.74 -7.40
C ASN A 54 -1.36 -2.03 -6.71
N HIS A 55 -0.83 -3.21 -7.00
CA HIS A 55 0.50 -3.63 -6.59
C HIS A 55 1.51 -3.26 -7.68
N TYR A 56 2.70 -2.87 -7.27
CA TYR A 56 3.78 -2.45 -8.14
C TYR A 56 5.07 -3.20 -7.82
N CYS A 57 5.86 -3.47 -8.84
CA CYS A 57 7.23 -3.93 -8.65
C CYS A 57 8.09 -2.80 -8.06
N LEU A 58 8.98 -3.10 -7.13
CA LEU A 58 9.92 -2.12 -6.56
C LEU A 58 10.99 -1.68 -7.57
N GLU A 59 11.35 -2.56 -8.50
CA GLU A 59 12.42 -2.31 -9.49
C GLU A 59 11.92 -1.53 -10.71
N CYS A 60 10.93 -2.06 -11.43
CA CYS A 60 10.46 -1.44 -12.67
C CYS A 60 9.23 -0.53 -12.49
N HIS A 61 8.66 -0.48 -11.28
CA HIS A 61 7.41 0.22 -10.97
C HIS A 61 6.21 -0.18 -11.82
N GLY A 62 6.29 -1.31 -12.53
CA GLY A 62 5.19 -1.84 -13.32
C GLY A 62 4.10 -2.44 -12.44
N VAL A 63 2.86 -2.36 -12.90
CA VAL A 63 1.68 -2.92 -12.21
C VAL A 63 1.76 -4.45 -12.22
N LEU A 64 1.67 -5.05 -11.05
CA LEU A 64 1.60 -6.49 -10.86
C LEU A 64 0.14 -6.96 -10.94
N PRO A 65 -0.16 -8.11 -11.57
CA PRO A 65 -1.51 -8.64 -11.72
C PRO A 65 -2.03 -9.30 -10.42
N LEU A 66 -1.91 -8.59 -9.31
CA LEU A 66 -2.28 -9.06 -7.98
C LEU A 66 -3.52 -8.32 -7.50
N ALA A 67 -4.54 -9.07 -7.07
CA ALA A 67 -5.73 -8.50 -6.47
C ALA A 67 -5.42 -7.92 -5.08
N TYR A 68 -5.89 -6.70 -4.81
CA TYR A 68 -5.86 -6.14 -3.47
C TYR A 68 -7.05 -6.65 -2.67
N ASP A 69 -6.77 -7.42 -1.61
CA ASP A 69 -7.73 -7.74 -0.57
C ASP A 69 -7.14 -7.46 0.81
N GLN A 70 -7.58 -6.36 1.42
CA GLN A 70 -7.19 -5.95 2.77
C GLN A 70 -7.56 -6.97 3.88
N ARG A 71 -8.43 -7.95 3.59
CA ARG A 71 -8.91 -8.95 4.55
C ARG A 71 -8.20 -10.29 4.40
N ARG A 72 -7.43 -10.47 3.33
CA ARG A 72 -6.67 -11.68 3.07
C ARG A 72 -5.19 -11.34 3.14
N PRO A 73 -4.37 -12.20 3.76
CA PRO A 73 -2.94 -12.11 3.55
C PRO A 73 -2.67 -12.03 2.06
N ALA A 74 -1.74 -11.15 1.67
CA ALA A 74 -1.23 -11.08 0.32
C ALA A 74 -1.01 -12.49 -0.22
N ASP A 75 -1.69 -12.84 -1.32
CA ASP A 75 -1.58 -14.16 -1.93
C ASP A 75 -0.10 -14.38 -2.28
N VAL A 76 0.56 -15.23 -1.50
CA VAL A 76 1.98 -15.60 -1.67
C VAL A 76 2.15 -16.61 -2.80
N GLU A 77 1.06 -17.24 -3.22
CA GLU A 77 1.04 -18.21 -4.31
C GLU A 77 0.76 -17.51 -5.64
N GLY A 78 1.79 -17.45 -6.49
CA GLY A 78 1.58 -17.25 -7.93
C GLY A 78 2.45 -16.20 -8.62
N LEU A 79 3.18 -15.36 -7.88
CA LEU A 79 4.03 -14.33 -8.51
C LEU A 79 5.35 -14.12 -7.74
N GLU A 80 6.27 -15.06 -7.90
CA GLU A 80 7.64 -14.99 -7.36
C GLU A 80 8.52 -14.00 -8.12
N HIS A 81 8.20 -13.72 -9.38
CA HIS A 81 8.98 -12.85 -10.26
C HIS A 81 8.09 -11.82 -10.94
N CYS A 82 8.60 -10.61 -11.12
CA CYS A 82 7.92 -9.58 -11.86
C CYS A 82 7.75 -9.98 -13.34
N PRO A 83 6.54 -9.93 -13.92
CA PRO A 83 6.30 -10.28 -15.32
C PRO A 83 6.90 -9.26 -16.31
N HIS A 84 7.35 -8.09 -15.83
CA HIS A 84 7.88 -7.02 -16.67
C HIS A 84 9.41 -7.01 -16.73
N CYS A 85 10.09 -7.20 -15.59
CA CYS A 85 11.55 -7.10 -15.49
C CYS A 85 12.24 -8.37 -14.96
N GLY A 86 11.48 -9.37 -14.50
CA GLY A 86 12.03 -10.61 -13.94
C GLY A 86 12.63 -10.47 -12.55
N ALA A 87 12.52 -9.32 -11.88
CA ALA A 87 12.98 -9.15 -10.51
C ALA A 87 12.22 -10.07 -9.55
N GLU A 88 12.92 -10.62 -8.56
CA GLU A 88 12.34 -11.41 -7.48
C GLU A 88 11.40 -10.54 -6.63
N LEU A 89 10.23 -11.08 -6.29
CA LEU A 89 9.21 -10.40 -5.51
C LEU A 89 9.14 -11.00 -4.10
N ASP A 90 9.42 -10.17 -3.09
CA ASP A 90 9.14 -10.55 -1.71
C ASP A 90 7.63 -10.53 -1.47
N ALA A 91 7.07 -11.69 -1.15
CA ALA A 91 5.64 -11.84 -0.91
C ALA A 91 5.14 -11.05 0.31
N ARG A 92 6.03 -10.65 1.22
CA ARG A 92 5.72 -9.82 2.39
C ARG A 92 5.74 -8.33 2.08
N VAL A 93 6.37 -7.92 0.99
CA VAL A 93 6.53 -6.51 0.62
C VAL A 93 5.60 -6.16 -0.53
N ARG A 94 4.65 -5.26 -0.28
CA ARG A 94 3.71 -4.78 -1.30
C ARG A 94 3.88 -3.28 -1.49
N ALA A 95 4.40 -2.90 -2.65
CA ALA A 95 4.41 -1.50 -3.04
C ALA A 95 3.09 -1.13 -3.72
N MET A 96 2.40 -0.14 -3.17
CA MET A 96 1.28 0.55 -3.79
C MET A 96 1.73 1.89 -4.40
N PHE A 97 0.79 2.63 -5.00
CA PHE A 97 1.14 3.88 -5.69
C PHE A 97 1.77 4.93 -4.76
N ASN A 98 1.36 4.98 -3.48
CA ASN A 98 1.78 6.01 -2.53
C ASN A 98 2.35 5.48 -1.19
N TRP A 99 2.45 4.16 -1.03
CA TRP A 99 2.82 3.53 0.23
C TRP A 99 3.38 2.13 -0.06
N VAL A 100 4.39 1.70 0.71
CA VAL A 100 4.89 0.32 0.76
C VAL A 100 4.47 -0.34 2.09
N GLU A 101 3.70 -1.42 2.02
CA GLU A 101 3.32 -2.24 3.16
C GLU A 101 4.34 -3.38 3.32
N ILE A 102 5.04 -3.43 4.47
CA ILE A 102 6.14 -4.36 4.75
C ILE A 102 5.73 -5.44 5.76
N ASP A 103 4.71 -5.16 6.59
CA ASP A 103 4.21 -6.06 7.61
C ASP A 103 2.68 -6.12 7.56
N GLN A 104 2.15 -7.01 6.71
CA GLN A 104 0.74 -7.36 6.82
C GLN A 104 0.48 -8.05 8.16
N PRO A 105 -0.65 -7.74 8.83
CA PRO A 105 -1.00 -8.42 10.07
C PRO A 105 -1.17 -9.93 9.80
N PRO A 106 -0.71 -10.80 10.72
CA PRO A 106 -0.87 -12.23 10.57
C PRO A 106 -2.34 -12.60 10.41
N GLY A 107 -2.64 -13.58 9.54
CA GLY A 107 -4.01 -13.90 9.15
C GLY A 107 -4.93 -14.37 10.29
N SER A 108 -4.38 -14.75 11.45
CA SER A 108 -5.17 -15.11 12.64
C SER A 108 -4.34 -15.11 13.92
N ASP A 109 -4.90 -14.58 15.01
CA ASP A 109 -4.37 -14.71 16.38
C ASP A 109 -4.80 -16.02 17.07
N LEU A 110 -5.51 -16.91 16.37
CA LEU A 110 -6.07 -18.13 16.97
C LEU A 110 -5.01 -19.01 17.63
N HIS A 111 -3.82 -19.12 17.02
CA HIS A 111 -2.71 -19.88 17.59
C HIS A 111 -2.21 -19.27 18.91
N ALA A 112 -2.19 -17.94 19.02
CA ALA A 112 -1.80 -17.25 20.25
C ALA A 112 -2.87 -17.37 21.35
N LEU A 113 -4.15 -17.42 20.96
CA LEU A 113 -5.28 -17.55 21.89
C LEU A 113 -5.59 -19.00 22.30
N LEU A 114 -5.07 -19.99 21.57
CA LEU A 114 -5.33 -21.41 21.80
C LEU A 114 -5.07 -21.87 23.25
N PRO A 115 -3.97 -21.47 23.93
CA PRO A 115 -3.71 -21.89 25.31
C PRO A 115 -4.73 -21.31 26.30
N ILE A 116 -5.17 -20.08 26.07
CA ILE A 116 -6.17 -19.40 26.92
C ILE A 116 -7.53 -20.08 26.76
N LEU A 117 -7.92 -20.39 25.52
CA LEU A 117 -9.13 -21.16 25.23
C LEU A 117 -9.12 -22.53 25.91
N LEU A 118 -8.00 -23.25 25.82
CA LEU A 118 -7.82 -24.56 26.48
C LEU A 118 -7.97 -24.46 28.01
N LEU A 119 -7.32 -23.47 28.64
CA LEU A 119 -7.47 -23.23 30.07
C LEU A 119 -8.90 -22.91 30.46
N GLY A 120 -9.59 -22.08 29.68
CA GLY A 120 -11.00 -21.75 29.88
C GLY A 120 -11.90 -22.99 29.82
N VAL A 121 -11.68 -23.87 28.83
CA VAL A 121 -12.42 -25.13 28.70
C VAL A 121 -12.16 -26.06 29.90
N ILE A 122 -10.90 -26.20 30.33
CA ILE A 122 -10.54 -27.03 31.50
C ILE A 122 -11.22 -26.49 32.77
N ALA A 123 -11.16 -25.18 33.00
CA ALA A 123 -11.78 -24.55 34.16
C ALA A 123 -13.31 -24.74 34.16
N LEU A 124 -13.95 -24.59 32.99
CA LEU A 124 -15.39 -24.81 32.83
C LEU A 124 -15.77 -26.26 33.12
N LEU A 125 -15.03 -27.23 32.59
CA LEU A 125 -15.27 -28.66 32.86
C LEU A 125 -15.10 -28.99 34.35
N GLY A 126 -14.09 -28.41 35.00
CA GLY A 126 -13.88 -28.55 36.44
C GLY A 126 -15.05 -28.00 37.25
N LEU A 127 -15.58 -26.84 36.87
CA LEU A 127 -16.76 -26.23 37.51
C LEU A 127 -18.00 -27.12 37.35
N VAL A 128 -18.26 -27.62 36.14
CA VAL A 128 -19.41 -28.49 35.85
C VAL A 128 -19.32 -29.79 36.65
N MET A 129 -18.13 -30.41 36.72
CA MET A 129 -17.91 -31.59 37.55
C MET A 129 -18.17 -31.30 39.03
N ALA A 130 -17.61 -30.21 39.57
CA ALA A 130 -17.81 -29.83 40.96
C ALA A 130 -19.30 -29.61 41.30
N LEU A 131 -20.04 -28.93 40.41
CA LEU A 131 -21.48 -28.72 40.55
C LEU A 131 -22.26 -30.03 40.50
N TYR A 132 -21.90 -30.94 39.58
CA TYR A 132 -22.54 -32.25 39.46
C TYR A 132 -22.37 -33.08 40.75
N PHE A 133 -21.16 -33.15 41.30
CA PHE A 133 -20.88 -33.86 42.55
C PHE A 133 -21.49 -33.20 43.80
N TRP A 134 -21.79 -31.90 43.74
CA TRP A 134 -22.43 -31.18 44.86
C TRP A 134 -23.95 -31.36 44.87
N LEU A 135 -24.57 -31.46 43.68
CA LEU A 135 -26.03 -31.51 43.51
C LEU A 135 -26.59 -32.93 43.40
N GLY A 136 -25.76 -33.92 43.07
CA GLY A 136 -26.14 -35.34 43.00
C GLY A 136 -25.73 -36.10 44.25
#